data_AF-A0A0L0LMI9-F1
#
_entry.id   AF-A0A0L0LMI9-F1
#
_cell.length_a   1.000
_cell.length_b   1.000
_cell.length_c   1.000
_cell.angle_alpha   90.00
_cell.angle_beta   90.00
_cell.angle_gamma   90.00
#
_symmetry.space_group_name_H-M   'P 1'
#
loop_
_entity.id
_entity.type
_entity.pdbx_description
1 polymer ?
#
loop_
_entity_poly.entity_id
_entity_poly.type
_entity_poly.pdbx_seq_one_letter_code
_entity_poly.pdbx_strand_id
1 'polypeptide(L)'
;MQFRYAIAGALILLVGYGTIKAFPLVRGPEIRIDPITTDANQGFTTLSGRALHTETLTLNGNTLLIDEEGRFSKILTLPRGGVTFTLKAKDRFGRTTSVDKEIIVP
;
A
#
# COMPACT_ATOMS: atom_id res chain seq x y z
N MET A 1 -36.62 30.06 15.63
CA MET A 1 -35.53 30.28 14.64
C MET A 1 -34.22 29.59 15.03
N GLN A 2 -33.76 29.73 16.28
CA GLN A 2 -32.44 29.25 16.76
C GLN A 2 -32.18 27.74 16.62
N PHE A 3 -33.19 26.90 16.84
CA PHE A 3 -33.07 25.44 16.75
C PHE A 3 -32.74 24.93 15.33
N ARG A 4 -33.21 25.64 14.29
CA ARG A 4 -32.93 25.27 12.89
C ARG A 4 -31.46 25.48 12.52
N TYR A 5 -30.85 26.55 13.01
CA TYR A 5 -29.42 26.82 12.80
C TYR A 5 -28.54 25.85 13.58
N ALA A 6 -28.94 25.46 14.79
CA ALA A 6 -28.23 24.43 15.56
C ALA A 6 -28.24 23.08 14.84
N ILE A 7 -29.40 22.65 14.33
CA ILE A 7 -29.50 21.42 13.51
C ILE A 7 -28.65 21.53 12.25
N ALA A 8 -28.73 22.64 11.52
CA ALA A 8 -27.94 22.85 10.31
C ALA A 8 -26.43 22.79 10.61
N GLY A 9 -25.97 23.44 11.67
CA GLY A 9 -24.59 23.37 12.12
C GLY A 9 -24.14 21.96 12.48
N ALA A 10 -24.98 21.21 13.22
CA ALA A 10 -24.70 19.81 13.57
C ALA A 10 -24.61 18.92 12.32
N LEU A 11 -25.52 19.09 11.35
CA LEU A 11 -25.48 18.36 10.09
C LEU A 11 -24.23 18.68 9.28
N ILE A 12 -23.81 19.95 9.21
CA ILE A 12 -22.58 20.35 8.53
C ILE A 12 -21.35 19.70 9.19
N LEU A 13 -21.29 19.67 10.51
CA LEU A 13 -20.21 19.00 11.24
C LEU A 13 -20.19 17.50 10.98
N LEU A 14 -21.35 16.84 10.97
CA LEU A 14 -21.49 15.41 10.68
C LEU A 14 -21.02 15.07 9.27
N VAL A 15 -21.46 15.85 8.28
CA VAL A 15 -21.07 15.68 6.86
C VAL A 15 -19.58 15.99 6.68
N GLY A 16 -19.07 17.05 7.28
CA GLY A 16 -17.65 17.42 7.24
C GLY A 16 -16.77 16.33 7.84
N TYR A 17 -17.13 15.83 9.03
CA TYR A 17 -16.43 14.72 9.68
C TYR A 17 -16.49 13.42 8.85
N GLY A 18 -17.68 13.07 8.35
CA GLY A 18 -17.87 11.90 7.50
C GLY A 18 -17.00 11.96 6.24
N THR A 19 -16.90 13.14 5.61
CA THR A 19 -16.06 13.37 4.43
C THR A 19 -14.58 13.15 4.74
N ILE A 20 -14.08 13.69 5.86
CA ILE A 20 -12.68 13.51 6.29
C ILE A 20 -12.39 12.02 6.55
N LYS A 21 -13.29 11.32 7.24
CA LYS A 21 -13.16 9.88 7.56
C LYS A 21 -13.26 8.98 6.33
N ALA A 22 -14.08 9.35 5.34
CA ALA A 22 -14.28 8.57 4.12
C ALA A 22 -13.16 8.75 3.10
N PHE A 23 -12.43 9.86 3.13
CA PHE A 23 -11.40 10.19 2.15
C PHE A 23 -10.32 9.10 1.92
N PRO A 24 -9.78 8.41 2.95
CA PRO A 24 -8.87 7.29 2.77
C PRO A 24 -9.48 6.12 1.97
N LEU A 25 -10.79 5.92 2.06
CA LEU A 25 -11.50 4.84 1.36
C LEU A 25 -11.62 5.10 -0.15
N VAL A 26 -11.60 6.38 -0.55
CA VAL A 26 -11.76 6.79 -1.94
C VAL A 26 -10.42 6.82 -2.69
N ARG A 27 -9.30 7.03 -1.96
CA ARG A 27 -7.95 7.09 -2.54
C ARG A 27 -7.49 5.76 -3.16
N GLY A 28 -8.06 4.64 -2.72
CA GLY A 28 -7.68 3.30 -3.18
C GLY A 28 -6.35 2.82 -2.59
N PRO A 29 -5.88 1.63 -3.01
CA PRO A 29 -4.66 1.03 -2.48
C PRO A 29 -3.41 1.78 -2.95
N GLU A 30 -2.41 1.86 -2.08
CA GLU A 30 -1.12 2.51 -2.36
C GLU A 30 0.02 1.60 -1.91
N ILE A 31 1.09 1.51 -2.72
CA ILE A 31 2.29 0.73 -2.39
C ILE A 31 3.47 1.70 -2.28
N ARG A 32 4.17 1.66 -1.15
CA ARG A 32 5.43 2.37 -0.90
C ARG A 32 6.52 1.34 -0.66
N ILE A 33 7.59 1.41 -1.44
CA ILE A 33 8.72 0.48 -1.32
C ILE A 33 9.84 1.23 -0.59
N ASP A 34 10.43 0.59 0.42
CA ASP A 34 11.59 1.15 1.11
C ASP A 34 12.84 1.03 0.23
N PRO A 35 13.88 1.86 0.46
CA PRO A 35 15.13 1.73 -0.27
C PRO A 35 15.70 0.31 -0.18
N ILE A 36 15.88 -0.31 -1.34
CA ILE A 36 16.41 -1.68 -1.42
C ILE A 36 17.92 -1.60 -1.23
N THR A 37 18.42 -2.23 -0.16
CA THR A 37 19.87 -2.41 0.03
C THR A 37 20.23 -3.79 -0.52
N THR A 38 20.91 -3.81 -1.66
CA THR A 38 21.46 -5.03 -2.27
C THR A 38 22.88 -5.24 -1.78
N ASP A 39 23.13 -6.33 -1.05
CA ASP A 39 24.50 -6.81 -0.85
C ASP A 39 24.83 -7.77 -2.01
N ALA A 40 25.54 -7.24 -3.02
CA ALA A 40 25.86 -7.96 -4.26
C ALA A 40 26.62 -9.28 -3.99
N ASN A 41 27.27 -9.41 -2.84
CA ASN A 41 28.04 -10.60 -2.48
C ASN A 41 27.20 -11.77 -1.96
N GLN A 42 25.94 -11.53 -1.57
CA GLN A 42 25.14 -12.53 -0.85
C GLN A 42 24.09 -13.24 -1.72
N GLY A 43 23.80 -12.73 -2.92
CA GLY A 43 22.84 -13.35 -3.85
C GLY A 43 21.37 -13.28 -3.38
N PHE A 44 21.09 -12.48 -2.35
CA PHE A 44 19.74 -12.19 -1.88
C PHE A 44 19.60 -10.72 -1.49
N THR A 45 18.37 -10.24 -1.45
CA THR A 45 18.02 -8.90 -0.94
C THR A 45 16.70 -8.94 -0.19
N THR A 46 16.52 -8.00 0.73
CA THR A 46 15.26 -7.84 1.45
C THR A 46 14.43 -6.77 0.74
N LEU A 47 13.28 -7.17 0.23
CA LEU A 47 12.24 -6.26 -0.24
C LEU A 47 11.33 -5.91 0.93
N SER A 48 11.32 -4.65 1.34
CA SER A 48 10.42 -4.14 2.37
C SER A 48 9.68 -2.90 1.91
N GLY A 49 8.58 -2.59 2.61
CA GLY A 49 7.77 -1.43 2.31
C GLY A 49 6.47 -1.42 3.08
N ARG A 50 5.52 -0.60 2.61
CA ARG A 50 4.16 -0.49 3.14
C ARG A 50 3.12 -0.54 2.02
N ALA A 51 2.04 -1.29 2.25
CA ALA A 51 0.84 -1.29 1.45
C ALA A 51 -0.30 -0.65 2.26
N LEU A 52 -0.72 0.54 1.84
CA LEU A 52 -1.76 1.33 2.51
C LEU A 52 -3.11 1.10 1.83
N HIS A 53 -4.19 1.17 2.61
CA HIS A 53 -5.58 0.97 2.13
C HIS A 53 -5.74 -0.34 1.32
N THR A 54 -4.97 -1.36 1.69
CA THR A 54 -4.84 -2.61 0.95
C THR A 54 -5.38 -3.75 1.79
N GLU A 55 -6.19 -4.62 1.18
CA GLU A 55 -6.67 -5.86 1.79
C GLU A 55 -5.78 -7.04 1.38
N THR A 56 -5.30 -7.06 0.13
CA THR A 56 -4.43 -8.13 -0.37
C THR A 56 -3.25 -7.54 -1.10
N LEU A 57 -2.04 -7.95 -0.71
CA LEU A 57 -0.80 -7.65 -1.42
C LEU A 57 -0.28 -8.94 -2.07
N THR A 58 0.17 -8.84 -3.32
CA THR A 58 0.78 -9.95 -4.04
C THR A 58 2.11 -9.54 -4.64
N LEU A 59 3.05 -10.48 -4.65
CA LEU A 59 4.35 -10.38 -5.29
C LEU A 59 4.42 -11.47 -6.37
N ASN A 60 4.53 -11.06 -7.64
CA ASN A 60 4.52 -11.98 -8.79
C ASN A 60 3.31 -12.94 -8.78
N GLY A 61 2.14 -12.45 -8.34
CA GLY A 61 0.92 -13.23 -8.21
C GLY A 61 0.79 -14.05 -6.92
N ASN A 62 1.87 -14.20 -6.15
CA ASN A 62 1.82 -14.90 -4.85
C ASN A 62 1.44 -13.95 -3.73
N THR A 63 0.60 -14.40 -2.79
CA THR A 63 0.17 -13.57 -1.65
C THR A 63 1.35 -13.23 -0.75
N LEU A 64 1.47 -11.94 -0.42
CA LEU A 64 2.45 -11.41 0.51
C LEU A 64 1.73 -10.86 1.74
N LEU A 65 2.15 -11.32 2.92
CA LEU A 65 1.56 -10.89 4.18
C LEU A 65 1.97 -9.47 4.54
N ILE A 66 1.03 -8.71 5.11
CA ILE A 66 1.22 -7.36 5.63
C ILE A 66 0.78 -7.32 7.10
N ASP A 67 1.42 -6.47 7.90
CA ASP A 67 1.01 -6.19 9.28
C ASP A 67 -0.18 -5.21 9.36
N GLU A 68 -0.64 -4.91 10.58
CA GLU A 68 -1.77 -3.99 10.81
C GLU A 68 -1.49 -2.55 10.34
N GLU A 69 -0.22 -2.15 10.27
CA GLU A 69 0.23 -0.87 9.71
C GLU A 69 0.53 -0.95 8.20
N GLY A 70 0.28 -2.10 7.58
CA GLY A 70 0.50 -2.37 6.17
C GLY A 70 1.95 -2.68 5.81
N ARG A 71 2.87 -2.89 6.76
CA ARG A 71 4.27 -3.20 6.44
C ARG A 71 4.41 -4.63 5.94
N PHE A 72 5.31 -4.82 4.98
CA PHE A 72 5.74 -6.13 4.52
C PHE A 72 7.27 -6.22 4.48
N SER A 73 7.78 -7.44 4.58
CA SER A 73 9.19 -7.75 4.35
C SER A 73 9.32 -9.15 3.77
N LYS A 74 10.10 -9.28 2.69
CA LYS A 74 10.34 -10.56 2.02
C LYS A 74 11.78 -10.63 1.52
N ILE A 75 12.46 -11.73 1.84
CA ILE A 75 13.76 -12.05 1.25
C ILE A 75 13.54 -12.57 -0.17
N LEU A 76 14.22 -11.94 -1.13
CA LEU A 76 14.25 -12.32 -2.54
C LEU A 76 15.62 -12.86 -2.89
N THR A 77 15.65 -13.97 -3.62
CA THR A 77 16.87 -14.48 -4.24
C THR A 77 17.14 -13.72 -5.52
N LEU A 78 18.36 -13.22 -5.68
CA LEU A 78 18.78 -12.45 -6.84
C LEU A 78 19.67 -13.32 -7.73
N PRO A 79 19.17 -13.80 -8.89
CA PRO A 79 20.03 -14.43 -9.87
C PRO A 79 20.99 -13.40 -10.47
N ARG A 80 22.15 -13.87 -10.95
CA ARG A 80 23.11 -13.02 -11.69
C ARG A 80 22.42 -12.42 -12.92
N GLY A 81 22.58 -11.11 -13.13
CA GLY A 81 22.00 -10.36 -14.25
C GLY A 81 20.81 -9.46 -13.88
N GLY A 82 20.06 -9.79 -12.82
CA GLY A 82 18.93 -8.99 -12.33
C GLY A 82 17.59 -9.73 -12.34
N VAL A 83 16.61 -9.14 -11.67
CA VAL A 83 15.25 -9.66 -11.57
C VAL A 83 14.23 -8.53 -11.60
N THR A 84 13.12 -8.75 -12.30
CA THR A 84 11.94 -7.90 -12.28
C THR A 84 10.86 -8.55 -11.45
N PHE A 85 10.19 -7.76 -10.61
CA PHE A 85 9.02 -8.22 -9.88
C PHE A 85 7.90 -7.20 -9.92
N THR A 86 6.68 -7.72 -9.84
CA THR A 86 5.44 -6.95 -9.82
C THR A 86 4.80 -7.09 -8.45
N LEU A 87 4.65 -5.96 -7.76
CA LEU A 87 3.80 -5.86 -6.58
C LEU A 87 2.41 -5.41 -7.03
N LYS A 88 1.37 -6.13 -6.61
CA LYS A 88 -0.01 -5.75 -6.86
C LYS A 88 -0.79 -5.74 -5.56
N ALA A 89 -1.35 -4.58 -5.25
CA ALA A 89 -2.20 -4.35 -4.10
C ALA A 89 -3.66 -4.25 -4.57
N LYS A 90 -4.57 -4.84 -3.79
CA LYS A 90 -6.01 -4.81 -3.99
C LYS A 90 -6.68 -4.38 -2.71
N ASP A 91 -7.64 -3.45 -2.81
CA ASP A 91 -8.48 -3.05 -1.68
C ASP A 91 -9.78 -3.86 -1.60
N ARG A 92 -10.50 -3.68 -0.48
CA ARG A 92 -11.80 -4.33 -0.22
C ARG A 92 -12.93 -3.95 -1.18
N PHE A 93 -12.75 -2.88 -1.96
CA PHE A 93 -13.69 -2.42 -2.97
C PHE A 93 -13.32 -2.93 -4.37
N GLY A 94 -12.27 -3.75 -4.47
CA GLY A 94 -11.79 -4.33 -5.72
C GLY A 94 -10.89 -3.41 -6.55
N ARG A 95 -10.54 -2.22 -6.06
CA ARG A 95 -9.58 -1.33 -6.74
C ARG A 95 -8.18 -1.94 -6.62
N THR A 96 -7.36 -1.75 -7.64
CA THR A 96 -6.01 -2.30 -7.68
C THR A 96 -4.98 -1.27 -8.08
N THR A 97 -3.77 -1.39 -7.53
CA THR A 97 -2.58 -0.69 -8.00
C THR A 97 -1.44 -1.70 -8.18
N SER A 98 -0.60 -1.47 -9.18
CA SER A 98 0.55 -2.32 -9.48
C SER A 98 1.82 -1.47 -9.58
N VAL A 99 2.92 -1.99 -9.05
CA VAL A 99 4.25 -1.38 -9.14
C VAL A 99 5.22 -2.44 -9.64
N ASP A 100 5.84 -2.18 -10.78
CA ASP A 100 6.92 -2.98 -11.31
C ASP A 100 8.26 -2.41 -10.87
N LYS A 101 9.14 -3.27 -10.37
CA LYS A 101 10.47 -2.88 -9.91
C LYS A 101 11.50 -3.85 -10.44
N GLU A 102 12.57 -3.28 -10.97
CA GLU A 102 13.74 -4.00 -11.45
C GLU A 102 14.89 -3.80 -10.45
N ILE A 103 15.59 -4.90 -10.16
CA ILE A 103 16.84 -4.90 -9.40
C ILE A 103 17.91 -5.54 -10.28
N ILE A 104 18.99 -4.80 -10.51
CA ILE A 104 20.15 -5.27 -11.26
C ILE A 104 21.27 -5.56 -10.25
N VAL A 105 21.79 -6.78 -10.28
CA VAL A 105 23.00 -7.15 -9.55
C VAL A 105 24.18 -7.07 -10.52
N PRO A 106 25.17 -6.20 -10.25
CA PRO A 106 26.35 -6.07 -11.10
C PRO A 106 27.23 -7.33 -11.09
#